data_AF-A0A2A7UL02-F1
#
_entry.id   AF-A0A2A7UL02-F1
#
_cell.length_a   1.000
_cell.length_b   1.000
_cell.length_c   1.000
_cell.angle_alpha   90.00
_cell.angle_beta   90.00
_cell.angle_gamma   90.00
#
_symmetry.space_group_name_H-M   'P 1'
#
loop_
_entity.id
_entity.type
_entity.pdbx_description
1 polymer ?
#
loop_
_entity_poly.entity_id
_entity_poly.type
_entity_poly.pdbx_seq_one_letter_code
_entity_poly.pdbx_strand_id
1 'polypeptide(L)'
;MPDTGDPPLAAIIKAYMSAHGISTHDEMARVLGVERSLVTKYISGARRCRDIAQLRRFADAMDLPAEALGLLNTPAGLRTQSDDIRQWQFVRQSLNRNRYALTTIAARMYWDAERIENTTCLTKAGWIAESPVELAAVELEFDGEVNNPLLSGTEIETESVRPVRADGTRFERYSQAIRTIARPTLFENRTSYRLMDARFGRSHGRLRFGLTTYFDMVDVCEALAHETAAAWLSRTGTRRLEIDDLPFRRHIGDLFDTTRRAILPSINTLTVRRGHDGATFFLHRRGTTSVTLAPGLSHIIPAGVFQPAAIGPWNIRRDFDLWRNMIREFFEEFMDAAEHDGSRGTSIDYEADPYRSLSLALNEGRVKAWCFGMGFDPLTPAGEILTVAVFDADVFDEVFTRMALQNAEGELYPSDPGTVGIRFTSANVRRILNHEPLAAAAAACIALAWKHRQLLVP
;
A
#
# COMPACT_ATOMS: atom_id res chain seq x y z
N MET A 1 55.37 13.59 -21.63
CA MET A 1 54.24 12.64 -21.52
C MET A 1 54.66 11.34 -22.19
N PRO A 2 54.68 10.21 -21.46
CA PRO A 2 54.63 8.89 -22.08
C PRO A 2 53.17 8.51 -22.37
N ASP A 3 52.95 7.75 -23.44
CA ASP A 3 51.63 7.29 -23.89
C ASP A 3 51.08 6.21 -22.93
N THR A 4 50.06 6.54 -22.14
CA THR A 4 49.46 5.64 -21.15
C THR A 4 48.43 4.71 -21.82
N GLY A 5 48.91 3.77 -22.63
CA GLY A 5 48.07 2.78 -23.28
C GLY A 5 47.44 1.78 -22.29
N ASP A 6 46.14 1.52 -22.43
CA ASP A 6 45.40 0.50 -21.67
C ASP A 6 46.16 -0.84 -21.62
N PRO A 7 46.38 -1.47 -20.44
CA PRO A 7 46.77 -2.87 -20.38
C PRO A 7 45.60 -3.71 -20.96
N PRO A 8 45.79 -4.41 -22.10
CA PRO A 8 44.66 -4.96 -22.81
C PRO A 8 44.18 -6.25 -22.15
N LEU A 9 42.87 -6.37 -21.93
CA LEU A 9 42.15 -7.59 -21.52
C LEU A 9 42.68 -8.87 -22.22
N ALA A 10 43.08 -8.76 -23.50
CA ALA A 10 43.68 -9.83 -24.28
C ALA A 10 44.99 -10.41 -23.68
N ALA A 11 45.86 -9.58 -23.12
CA ALA A 11 47.11 -10.01 -22.50
C ALA A 11 46.86 -10.70 -21.15
N ILE A 12 45.91 -10.19 -20.37
CA ILE A 12 45.53 -10.74 -19.06
C ILE A 12 44.87 -12.11 -19.23
N ILE A 13 43.96 -12.25 -20.20
CA ILE A 13 43.37 -13.55 -20.55
C ILE A 13 44.46 -14.56 -20.96
N LYS A 14 45.43 -14.17 -21.81
CA LYS A 14 46.54 -15.05 -22.22
C LYS A 14 47.44 -15.44 -21.04
N ALA A 15 47.76 -14.50 -20.15
CA ALA A 15 48.57 -14.76 -18.97
C ALA A 15 47.85 -15.70 -17.99
N TYR A 16 46.56 -15.47 -17.73
CA TYR A 16 45.73 -16.32 -16.89
C TYR A 16 45.62 -17.74 -17.45
N MET A 17 45.36 -17.88 -18.76
CA MET A 17 45.32 -19.18 -19.44
C MET A 17 46.65 -19.94 -19.29
N SER A 18 47.78 -19.24 -19.50
CA SER A 18 49.12 -19.81 -19.33
C SER A 18 49.40 -20.24 -17.90
N ALA A 19 48.96 -19.48 -16.89
CA ALA A 19 49.20 -19.78 -15.48
C ALA A 19 48.37 -20.97 -14.97
N HIS A 20 47.16 -21.16 -15.50
CA HIS A 20 46.21 -22.19 -15.06
C HIS A 20 46.13 -23.41 -16.00
N GLY A 21 47.05 -23.54 -16.97
CA GLY A 21 47.09 -24.67 -17.90
C GLY A 21 45.89 -24.74 -18.87
N ILE A 22 45.17 -23.63 -19.06
CA ILE A 22 43.99 -23.57 -19.92
C ILE A 22 44.43 -23.51 -21.38
N SER A 23 44.18 -24.58 -22.13
CA SER A 23 44.68 -24.74 -23.50
C SER A 23 43.70 -24.27 -24.58
N THR A 24 42.41 -24.12 -24.25
CA THR A 24 41.36 -23.79 -25.22
C THR A 24 40.56 -22.53 -24.88
N HIS A 25 40.04 -21.85 -25.91
CA HIS A 25 39.11 -20.73 -25.72
C HIS A 25 37.75 -21.17 -25.13
N ASP A 26 37.36 -22.45 -25.26
CA ASP A 26 36.11 -23.00 -24.70
C ASP A 26 36.19 -23.23 -23.18
N GLU A 27 37.37 -23.55 -22.66
CA GLU A 27 37.63 -23.59 -21.21
C GLU A 27 37.66 -22.16 -20.64
N MET A 28 38.37 -21.24 -21.29
CA MET A 28 38.41 -19.84 -20.84
C MET A 28 37.05 -19.13 -20.94
N ALA A 29 36.20 -19.53 -21.89
CA ALA A 29 34.81 -19.08 -22.00
C ALA A 29 33.96 -19.52 -20.80
N ARG A 30 34.15 -20.75 -20.31
CA ARG A 30 33.50 -21.27 -19.10
C ARG A 30 33.96 -20.52 -17.85
N VAL A 31 35.26 -20.21 -17.73
CA VAL A 31 35.78 -19.36 -16.65
C VAL A 31 35.09 -17.99 -16.66
N LEU A 32 35.14 -17.28 -17.80
CA LEU A 32 34.62 -15.91 -17.92
C LEU A 32 33.09 -15.80 -18.01
N GLY A 33 32.34 -16.90 -18.00
CA GLY A 33 30.87 -16.90 -18.09
C GLY A 33 30.31 -16.33 -19.40
N VAL A 34 31.02 -16.48 -20.52
CA VAL A 34 30.66 -15.92 -21.84
C VAL A 34 30.86 -16.93 -22.97
N GLU A 35 30.43 -16.61 -24.19
CA GLU A 35 30.68 -17.46 -25.35
C GLU A 35 32.17 -17.52 -25.76
N ARG A 36 32.61 -18.69 -26.23
CA ARG A 36 33.90 -18.89 -26.93
C ARG A 36 34.13 -17.91 -28.08
N SER A 37 33.08 -17.55 -28.80
CA SER A 37 33.10 -16.58 -29.90
C SER A 37 33.62 -15.21 -29.42
N LEU A 38 33.31 -14.85 -28.17
CA LEU A 38 33.64 -13.57 -27.55
C LEU A 38 35.07 -13.59 -27.00
N VAL A 39 35.47 -14.66 -26.33
CA VAL A 39 36.86 -14.86 -25.86
C VAL A 39 37.85 -14.76 -27.04
N THR A 40 37.53 -15.43 -28.14
CA THR A 40 38.34 -15.39 -29.37
C THR A 40 38.49 -13.96 -29.91
N LYS A 41 37.42 -13.15 -29.87
CA LYS A 41 37.43 -11.74 -30.32
C LYS A 41 38.19 -10.81 -29.37
N TYR A 42 38.22 -11.10 -28.06
CA TYR A 42 39.07 -10.35 -27.11
C TYR A 42 40.54 -10.71 -27.31
N ILE A 43 40.90 -12.00 -27.39
CA ILE A 43 42.28 -12.49 -27.54
C ILE A 43 42.94 -12.01 -28.85
N SER A 44 42.16 -11.89 -29.93
CA SER A 44 42.61 -11.36 -31.23
C SER A 44 42.61 -9.83 -31.32
N GLY A 45 42.05 -9.12 -30.34
CA GLY A 45 41.86 -7.67 -30.37
C GLY A 45 40.71 -7.18 -31.27
N ALA A 46 40.00 -8.09 -31.95
CA ALA A 46 38.85 -7.77 -32.82
C ALA A 46 37.65 -7.16 -32.06
N ARG A 47 37.59 -7.32 -30.74
CA ARG A 47 36.66 -6.59 -29.85
C ARG A 47 37.44 -6.09 -28.64
N ARG A 48 37.16 -4.87 -28.18
CA ARG A 48 37.58 -4.36 -26.87
C ARG A 48 36.40 -4.38 -25.91
N CYS A 49 36.63 -4.75 -24.65
CA CYS A 49 35.63 -4.57 -23.60
C CYS A 49 35.77 -3.15 -23.03
N ARG A 50 34.71 -2.35 -23.09
CA ARG A 50 34.63 -1.03 -22.45
C ARG A 50 33.55 -0.97 -21.35
N ASP A 51 32.83 -2.06 -21.14
CA ASP A 51 31.83 -2.17 -20.06
C ASP A 51 32.56 -2.50 -18.76
N ILE A 52 32.55 -1.54 -17.83
CA ILE A 52 33.17 -1.65 -16.50
C ILE A 52 32.54 -2.81 -15.70
N ALA A 53 31.24 -3.05 -15.81
CA ALA A 53 30.57 -4.14 -15.10
C ALA A 53 30.97 -5.51 -15.66
N GLN A 54 31.17 -5.62 -16.98
CA GLN A 54 31.71 -6.83 -17.60
C GLN A 54 33.18 -7.06 -17.25
N LEU A 55 33.99 -6.00 -17.18
CA LEU A 55 35.39 -6.09 -16.75
C LEU A 55 35.51 -6.53 -15.27
N ARG A 56 34.63 -6.04 -14.36
CA ARG A 56 34.58 -6.53 -12.98
C ARG A 56 34.23 -8.01 -12.91
N ARG A 57 33.17 -8.44 -13.60
CA ARG A 57 32.82 -9.87 -13.69
C ARG A 57 33.96 -10.74 -14.21
N PHE A 58 34.79 -10.23 -15.12
CA PHE A 58 35.99 -10.93 -15.60
C PHE A 58 37.12 -10.94 -14.57
N ALA A 59 37.29 -9.89 -13.76
CA ALA A 59 38.23 -9.88 -12.64
C ALA A 59 37.84 -10.95 -11.61
N ASP A 60 36.59 -10.92 -11.14
CA ASP A 60 36.03 -11.85 -10.16
C ASP A 60 36.12 -13.30 -10.65
N ALA A 61 35.79 -13.55 -11.92
CA ALA A 61 35.85 -14.88 -12.55
C ALA A 61 37.27 -15.44 -12.71
N MET A 62 38.29 -14.57 -12.74
CA MET A 62 39.70 -14.96 -12.81
C MET A 62 40.39 -14.91 -11.42
N ASP A 63 39.67 -14.60 -10.34
CA ASP A 63 40.24 -14.33 -9.01
C ASP A 63 41.38 -13.29 -9.05
N LEU A 64 41.19 -12.25 -9.87
CA LEU A 64 42.14 -11.15 -10.04
C LEU A 64 41.62 -9.85 -9.41
N PRO A 65 42.50 -9.01 -8.82
CA PRO A 65 42.11 -7.66 -8.41
C PRO A 65 41.66 -6.84 -9.62
N ALA A 66 40.65 -5.99 -9.45
CA ALA A 66 40.05 -5.22 -10.54
C ALA A 66 41.07 -4.28 -11.24
N GLU A 67 42.10 -3.86 -10.51
CA GLU A 67 43.25 -3.09 -11.00
C GLU A 67 44.05 -3.82 -12.08
N ALA A 68 44.08 -5.16 -12.07
CA ALA A 68 44.71 -5.94 -13.13
C ALA A 68 44.06 -5.66 -14.49
N LEU A 69 42.76 -5.35 -14.51
CA LEU A 69 41.99 -4.94 -15.69
C LEU A 69 41.85 -3.41 -15.84
N GLY A 70 42.71 -2.63 -15.17
CA GLY A 70 42.74 -1.17 -15.27
C GLY A 70 41.61 -0.46 -14.52
N LEU A 71 40.88 -1.15 -13.65
CA LEU A 71 39.79 -0.56 -12.86
C LEU A 71 40.30 -0.10 -11.50
N LEU A 72 39.84 1.05 -11.01
CA LEU A 72 40.15 1.49 -9.65
C LEU A 72 39.47 0.56 -8.62
N ASN A 73 40.23 0.16 -7.61
CA ASN A 73 39.77 -0.74 -6.55
C ASN A 73 38.59 -0.14 -5.77
N THR A 74 37.77 -0.99 -5.17
CA THR A 74 36.66 -0.58 -4.32
C THR A 74 36.64 -1.52 -3.11
N PRO A 75 36.90 -1.03 -1.88
CA PRO A 75 37.07 -1.90 -0.73
C PRO A 75 35.87 -2.83 -0.47
N ALA A 76 36.15 -4.08 -0.09
CA ALA A 76 35.18 -5.15 0.11
C ALA A 76 34.20 -4.96 1.30
N GLY A 77 34.04 -3.73 1.80
CA GLY A 77 33.00 -3.33 2.76
C GLY A 77 31.78 -2.67 2.10
N LEU A 78 31.86 -2.33 0.81
CA LEU A 78 30.74 -1.80 0.05
C LEU A 78 29.99 -2.94 -0.63
N ARG A 79 28.90 -3.44 0.00
CA ARG A 79 27.77 -3.94 -0.81
C ARG A 79 27.43 -2.81 -1.76
N THR A 80 27.62 -3.01 -3.06
CA THR A 80 27.49 -1.92 -4.04
C THR A 80 26.13 -1.27 -3.83
N GLN A 81 26.14 0.03 -3.58
CA GLN A 81 24.99 0.75 -3.02
C GLN A 81 23.79 0.83 -4.02
N SER A 82 24.00 0.37 -5.26
CA SER A 82 22.94 0.02 -6.22
C SER A 82 22.20 -1.28 -5.90
N ASP A 83 22.83 -2.28 -5.26
CA ASP A 83 22.27 -3.61 -4.99
C ASP A 83 21.35 -3.62 -3.78
N ASP A 84 21.66 -2.81 -2.75
CA ASP A 84 20.76 -2.60 -1.62
C ASP A 84 19.45 -1.91 -2.07
N ILE A 85 19.58 -0.89 -2.93
CA ILE A 85 18.44 -0.21 -3.56
C ILE A 85 17.67 -1.17 -4.49
N ARG A 86 18.34 -1.98 -5.32
CA ARG A 86 17.69 -3.01 -6.16
C ARG A 86 16.94 -4.05 -5.33
N GLN A 87 17.55 -4.53 -4.25
CA GLN A 87 16.93 -5.49 -3.34
C GLN A 87 15.68 -4.89 -2.69
N TRP A 88 15.77 -3.66 -2.19
CA TRP A 88 14.62 -2.94 -1.63
C TRP A 88 13.50 -2.73 -2.67
N GLN A 89 13.84 -2.36 -3.91
CA GLN A 89 12.88 -2.26 -5.02
C GLN A 89 12.21 -3.60 -5.33
N PHE A 90 12.98 -4.69 -5.36
CA PHE A 90 12.48 -6.05 -5.58
C PHE A 90 11.51 -6.49 -4.47
N VAL A 91 11.86 -6.25 -3.20
CA VAL A 91 10.96 -6.52 -2.07
C VAL A 91 9.71 -5.67 -2.17
N ARG A 92 9.82 -4.36 -2.46
CA ARG A 92 8.64 -3.47 -2.56
C ARG A 92 7.71 -3.85 -3.73
N GLN A 93 8.27 -4.21 -4.89
CA GLN A 93 7.49 -4.70 -6.02
C GLN A 93 6.80 -6.04 -5.68
N SER A 94 7.49 -6.92 -4.95
CA SER A 94 6.93 -8.20 -4.51
C SER A 94 5.83 -8.02 -3.45
N LEU A 95 6.01 -7.10 -2.49
CA LEU A 95 4.96 -6.67 -1.55
C LEU A 95 3.71 -6.26 -2.33
N ASN A 96 3.85 -5.26 -3.22
CA ASN A 96 2.71 -4.72 -3.95
C ASN A 96 1.96 -5.77 -4.81
N ARG A 97 2.68 -6.72 -5.43
CA ARG A 97 2.06 -7.83 -6.18
C ARG A 97 1.39 -8.90 -5.32
N ASN A 98 1.77 -9.05 -4.05
CA ASN A 98 1.35 -10.16 -3.19
C ASN A 98 0.55 -9.72 -1.95
N ARG A 99 0.06 -8.47 -1.89
CA ARG A 99 -0.62 -7.92 -0.70
C ARG A 99 -1.70 -8.83 -0.15
N TYR A 100 -2.63 -9.34 -0.96
CA TYR A 100 -3.68 -10.27 -0.51
C TYR A 100 -3.14 -11.53 0.23
N ALA A 101 -2.07 -12.14 -0.31
CA ALA A 101 -1.43 -13.30 0.31
C ALA A 101 -0.69 -12.92 1.60
N LEU A 102 -0.01 -11.77 1.61
CA LEU A 102 0.72 -11.25 2.78
C LEU A 102 -0.22 -10.79 3.90
N THR A 103 -1.37 -10.18 3.57
CA THR A 103 -2.49 -9.88 4.49
C THR A 103 -3.05 -11.17 5.10
N THR A 104 -3.23 -12.23 4.31
CA THR A 104 -3.67 -13.54 4.81
C THR A 104 -2.64 -14.21 5.74
N ILE A 105 -1.34 -13.98 5.52
CA ILE A 105 -0.26 -14.44 6.41
C ILE A 105 -0.26 -13.62 7.71
N ALA A 106 -0.25 -12.28 7.61
CA ALA A 106 -0.21 -11.39 8.75
C ALA A 106 -1.43 -11.55 9.67
N ALA A 107 -2.63 -11.79 9.12
CA ALA A 107 -3.85 -12.05 9.88
C ALA A 107 -3.72 -13.22 10.87
N ARG A 108 -2.80 -14.17 10.63
CA ARG A 108 -2.60 -15.37 11.45
C ARG A 108 -1.62 -15.16 12.61
N MET A 109 -0.88 -14.05 12.61
CA MET A 109 0.07 -13.70 13.68
C MET A 109 -0.63 -13.17 14.94
N TYR A 110 -1.84 -12.61 14.76
CA TYR A 110 -2.67 -12.04 15.82
C TYR A 110 -3.76 -13.06 16.17
N TRP A 111 -3.48 -13.88 17.17
CA TRP A 111 -4.34 -14.99 17.61
C TRP A 111 -5.40 -14.57 18.64
N ASP A 112 -5.17 -13.43 19.29
CA ASP A 112 -5.98 -12.76 20.31
C ASP A 112 -6.93 -11.70 19.73
N ALA A 113 -6.65 -11.22 18.51
CA ALA A 113 -7.50 -10.29 17.78
C ALA A 113 -8.79 -10.94 17.25
N GLU A 114 -9.90 -10.22 17.33
CA GLU A 114 -11.16 -10.66 16.73
C GLU A 114 -11.11 -10.46 15.21
N ARG A 115 -11.79 -11.35 14.46
CA ARG A 115 -11.91 -11.25 13.00
C ARG A 115 -13.33 -10.93 12.60
N ILE A 116 -13.52 -9.81 11.92
CA ILE A 116 -14.83 -9.34 11.51
C ILE A 116 -15.45 -10.35 10.53
N GLU A 117 -16.53 -11.01 10.94
CA GLU A 117 -17.30 -11.97 10.12
C GLU A 117 -16.43 -13.04 9.41
N ASN A 118 -15.38 -13.51 10.09
CA ASN A 118 -14.36 -14.46 9.59
C ASN A 118 -13.48 -13.97 8.43
N THR A 119 -13.49 -12.66 8.12
CA THR A 119 -12.58 -12.04 7.15
C THR A 119 -11.15 -11.89 7.72
N THR A 120 -10.23 -11.30 6.94
CA THR A 120 -8.88 -10.97 7.41
C THR A 120 -8.82 -9.66 8.20
N CYS A 121 -9.88 -8.85 8.22
CA CYS A 121 -9.89 -7.58 8.96
C CYS A 121 -9.98 -7.83 10.47
N LEU A 122 -9.05 -7.22 11.20
CA LEU A 122 -8.92 -7.40 12.65
C LEU A 122 -9.68 -6.31 13.41
N THR A 123 -10.32 -6.69 14.52
CA THR A 123 -10.96 -5.76 15.48
C THR A 123 -10.78 -6.27 16.91
N LYS A 124 -11.40 -5.59 17.88
CA LYS A 124 -11.52 -6.06 19.27
C LYS A 124 -12.88 -5.71 19.86
N ALA A 125 -13.26 -6.38 20.94
CA ALA A 125 -14.45 -6.05 21.72
C ALA A 125 -14.59 -4.53 21.97
N GLY A 126 -15.77 -4.00 21.67
CA GLY A 126 -16.10 -2.58 21.81
C GLY A 126 -15.61 -1.67 20.67
N TRP A 127 -14.87 -2.18 19.67
CA TRP A 127 -14.51 -1.42 18.47
C TRP A 127 -15.46 -1.66 17.28
N ILE A 128 -16.24 -2.73 17.31
CA ILE A 128 -17.32 -3.03 16.36
C ILE A 128 -18.68 -2.95 17.07
N ALA A 129 -19.69 -2.42 16.38
CA ALA A 129 -21.06 -2.31 16.90
C ALA A 129 -21.82 -3.65 16.79
N GLU A 130 -22.75 -3.90 17.72
CA GLU A 130 -23.66 -5.07 17.64
C GLU A 130 -24.63 -4.97 16.44
N SER A 131 -24.96 -3.74 16.03
CA SER A 131 -25.85 -3.38 14.94
C SER A 131 -25.31 -2.10 14.27
N PRO A 132 -25.54 -1.86 12.96
CA PRO A 132 -25.07 -0.66 12.29
C PRO A 132 -25.58 0.61 12.97
N VAL A 133 -24.65 1.51 13.31
CA VAL A 133 -24.94 2.81 13.91
C VAL A 133 -25.14 3.82 12.78
N GLU A 134 -26.21 4.60 12.80
CA GLU A 134 -26.39 5.68 11.81
C GLU A 134 -25.21 6.65 11.87
N LEU A 135 -24.74 7.14 10.72
CA LEU A 135 -23.49 7.94 10.66
C LEU A 135 -23.56 9.19 11.56
N ALA A 136 -24.73 9.83 11.66
CA ALA A 136 -24.98 10.98 12.53
C ALA A 136 -24.98 10.65 14.05
N ALA A 137 -25.06 9.37 14.42
CA ALA A 137 -24.95 8.88 15.80
C ALA A 137 -23.52 8.43 16.16
N VAL A 138 -22.54 8.73 15.32
CA VAL A 138 -21.10 8.58 15.63
C VAL A 138 -20.55 9.93 16.09
N GLU A 139 -20.27 10.05 17.38
CA GLU A 139 -19.65 11.24 17.97
C GLU A 139 -18.15 11.29 17.63
N LEU A 140 -17.69 12.46 17.17
CA LEU A 140 -16.28 12.74 16.89
C LEU A 140 -15.70 13.70 17.94
N GLU A 141 -14.76 13.22 18.75
CA GLU A 141 -14.01 14.06 19.68
C GLU A 141 -12.66 14.47 19.05
N PHE A 142 -12.32 15.77 19.02
CA PHE A 142 -11.01 16.25 18.54
C PHE A 142 -10.16 16.79 19.68
N ASP A 143 -8.92 16.29 19.77
CA ASP A 143 -7.90 16.71 20.73
C ASP A 143 -6.64 17.17 19.98
N GLY A 144 -6.38 18.47 20.01
CA GLY A 144 -5.27 19.09 19.30
C GLY A 144 -3.90 18.95 20.01
N GLU A 145 -3.87 18.55 21.28
CA GLU A 145 -2.66 18.54 22.12
C GLU A 145 -2.26 17.10 22.52
N VAL A 146 -2.44 16.15 21.60
CA VAL A 146 -2.11 14.74 21.83
C VAL A 146 -0.60 14.48 21.82
N ASN A 147 -0.15 13.61 22.72
CA ASN A 147 1.22 13.10 22.72
C ASN A 147 1.55 12.35 21.43
N ASN A 148 2.79 12.52 20.94
CA ASN A 148 3.35 11.72 19.86
C ASN A 148 3.25 10.21 20.16
N PRO A 149 3.13 9.35 19.13
CA PRO A 149 3.17 7.91 19.34
C PRO A 149 4.54 7.48 19.88
N LEU A 150 4.57 6.34 20.58
CA LEU A 150 5.81 5.77 21.12
C LEU A 150 6.81 5.35 20.01
N LEU A 151 6.30 4.98 18.84
CA LEU A 151 7.09 4.54 17.68
C LEU A 151 6.85 5.46 16.49
N SER A 152 7.93 5.82 15.79
CA SER A 152 7.95 6.72 14.64
C SER A 152 8.59 6.13 13.37
N GLY A 153 8.92 4.84 13.35
CA GLY A 153 9.50 4.14 12.20
C GLY A 153 11.01 4.34 12.04
N THR A 154 11.65 4.96 13.02
CA THR A 154 13.08 5.31 13.06
C THR A 154 13.91 4.37 13.94
N GLU A 155 13.26 3.41 14.58
CA GLU A 155 13.82 2.47 15.56
C GLU A 155 14.88 1.54 14.95
N ILE A 156 15.72 0.91 15.77
CA ILE A 156 16.81 0.05 15.28
C ILE A 156 16.25 -1.15 14.49
N GLU A 157 15.08 -1.66 14.88
CA GLU A 157 14.37 -2.74 14.20
C GLU A 157 13.98 -2.39 12.75
N THR A 158 13.78 -1.11 12.42
CA THR A 158 13.46 -0.68 11.04
C THR A 158 14.69 -0.49 10.15
N GLU A 159 15.91 -0.69 10.64
CA GLU A 159 17.12 -0.54 9.81
C GLU A 159 17.12 -1.47 8.57
N SER A 160 16.56 -2.67 8.71
CA SER A 160 16.52 -3.67 7.62
C SER A 160 15.61 -3.25 6.45
N VAL A 161 14.62 -2.39 6.69
CA VAL A 161 13.67 -1.90 5.68
C VAL A 161 13.96 -0.47 5.21
N ARG A 162 14.95 0.20 5.85
CA ARG A 162 15.49 1.50 5.45
C ARG A 162 16.83 1.28 4.70
N PRO A 163 16.86 1.34 3.35
CA PRO A 163 18.06 1.02 2.58
C PRO A 163 19.14 2.11 2.75
N VAL A 164 20.36 1.85 2.24
CA VAL A 164 21.43 2.86 2.21
C VAL A 164 21.47 3.64 0.90
N ARG A 165 21.70 4.95 1.00
CA ARG A 165 21.72 5.92 -0.10
C ARG A 165 23.03 5.88 -0.87
N ALA A 166 23.00 6.44 -2.09
CA ALA A 166 24.00 7.37 -2.65
C ALA A 166 25.41 7.34 -2.01
N ASP A 167 25.45 8.02 -0.86
CA ASP A 167 26.62 8.46 -0.09
C ASP A 167 27.04 7.48 1.03
N GLY A 168 26.41 6.30 1.10
CA GLY A 168 26.62 5.32 2.16
C GLY A 168 25.79 5.57 3.44
N THR A 169 25.03 6.66 3.53
CA THR A 169 24.15 6.92 4.68
C THR A 169 22.85 6.13 4.59
N ARG A 170 22.30 5.65 5.71
CA ARG A 170 20.97 5.01 5.72
C ARG A 170 19.86 6.04 5.54
N PHE A 171 18.78 5.71 4.81
CA PHE A 171 17.55 6.49 4.88
C PHE A 171 17.08 6.58 6.34
N GLU A 172 16.74 7.78 6.80
CA GLU A 172 16.32 7.98 8.20
C GLU A 172 14.92 7.44 8.42
N ARG A 173 14.06 7.60 7.42
CA ARG A 173 12.63 7.25 7.44
C ARG A 173 12.26 6.44 6.21
N TYR A 174 11.30 5.53 6.36
CA TYR A 174 10.88 4.65 5.27
C TYR A 174 10.22 5.45 4.13
N SER A 175 9.38 6.43 4.45
CA SER A 175 8.78 7.40 3.51
C SER A 175 9.81 8.15 2.65
N GLN A 176 10.98 8.51 3.20
CA GLN A 176 12.08 9.10 2.43
C GLN A 176 12.60 8.11 1.37
N ALA A 177 12.78 6.84 1.74
CA ALA A 177 13.21 5.79 0.81
C ALA A 177 12.18 5.60 -0.32
N ILE A 178 10.87 5.59 -0.01
CA ILE A 178 9.81 5.57 -1.04
C ILE A 178 9.97 6.77 -1.99
N ARG A 179 10.03 7.98 -1.45
CA ARG A 179 10.07 9.24 -2.22
C ARG A 179 11.30 9.35 -3.13
N THR A 180 12.41 8.71 -2.79
CA THR A 180 13.64 8.72 -3.61
C THR A 180 13.74 7.53 -4.56
N ILE A 181 13.33 6.32 -4.15
CA ILE A 181 13.62 5.07 -4.87
C ILE A 181 12.44 4.59 -5.73
N ALA A 182 11.21 4.84 -5.30
CA ALA A 182 9.99 4.28 -5.89
C ALA A 182 8.82 5.26 -5.73
N ARG A 183 9.04 6.54 -6.09
CA ARG A 183 8.08 7.62 -5.89
C ARG A 183 6.78 7.36 -6.68
N PRO A 184 5.63 7.21 -6.02
CA PRO A 184 4.33 7.17 -6.69
C PRO A 184 3.95 8.54 -7.27
N THR A 185 2.99 8.56 -8.19
CA THR A 185 2.49 9.79 -8.85
C THR A 185 2.03 10.84 -7.83
N LEU A 186 1.18 10.42 -6.89
CA LEU A 186 0.79 11.20 -5.72
C LEU A 186 1.41 10.56 -4.47
N PHE A 187 2.26 11.31 -3.76
CA PHE A 187 2.91 10.86 -2.54
C PHE A 187 3.40 12.07 -1.74
N GLU A 188 2.47 12.72 -1.04
CA GLU A 188 2.69 13.96 -0.30
C GLU A 188 2.45 13.75 1.20
N ASN A 189 3.15 14.53 2.03
CA ASN A 189 2.96 14.43 3.47
C ASN A 189 1.82 15.35 3.94
N ARG A 190 0.58 14.87 3.85
CA ARG A 190 -0.62 15.59 4.29
C ARG A 190 -0.79 15.50 5.80
N THR A 191 -1.37 16.53 6.40
CA THR A 191 -1.98 16.45 7.75
C THR A 191 -3.18 15.52 7.68
N SER A 192 -3.38 14.65 8.68
CA SER A 192 -4.49 13.70 8.75
C SER A 192 -4.96 13.52 10.20
N TYR A 193 -6.15 12.96 10.39
CA TYR A 193 -6.67 12.71 11.74
C TYR A 193 -6.14 11.37 12.28
N ARG A 194 -5.54 11.39 13.47
CA ARG A 194 -5.02 10.20 14.15
C ARG A 194 -6.06 9.64 15.11
N LEU A 195 -6.44 8.38 14.99
CA LEU A 195 -7.30 7.69 15.95
C LEU A 195 -6.59 7.53 17.31
N MET A 196 -7.28 7.93 18.37
CA MET A 196 -6.81 7.88 19.77
C MET A 196 -7.68 6.97 20.66
N ASP A 197 -9.00 6.92 20.45
CA ASP A 197 -9.92 5.97 21.09
C ASP A 197 -11.06 5.64 20.12
N ALA A 198 -11.63 4.44 20.24
CA ALA A 198 -12.81 4.01 19.50
C ALA A 198 -13.71 3.19 20.41
N ARG A 199 -15.00 3.52 20.45
CA ARG A 199 -16.01 2.82 21.25
C ARG A 199 -17.33 2.75 20.50
N PHE A 200 -17.88 1.56 20.34
CA PHE A 200 -19.17 1.33 19.71
C PHE A 200 -20.11 0.59 20.67
N GLY A 201 -21.33 1.11 20.78
CA GLY A 201 -22.44 0.49 21.49
C GLY A 201 -23.46 -0.12 20.52
N ARG A 202 -24.72 -0.20 20.97
CA ARG A 202 -25.83 -0.73 20.15
C ARG A 202 -26.38 0.25 19.12
N SER A 203 -26.33 1.55 19.42
CA SER A 203 -26.99 2.61 18.65
C SER A 203 -26.20 3.92 18.64
N HIS A 204 -24.97 3.92 19.16
CA HIS A 204 -24.08 5.07 19.18
C HIS A 204 -22.63 4.60 19.00
N GLY A 205 -21.82 5.45 18.38
CA GLY A 205 -20.38 5.27 18.26
C GLY A 205 -19.66 6.51 18.79
N ARG A 206 -18.41 6.36 19.20
CA ARG A 206 -17.53 7.47 19.56
C ARG A 206 -16.13 7.19 19.06
N LEU A 207 -15.58 8.14 18.32
CA LEU A 207 -14.22 8.12 17.82
C LEU A 207 -13.50 9.38 18.32
N ARG A 208 -12.40 9.21 19.05
CA ARG A 208 -11.55 10.33 19.47
C ARG A 208 -10.32 10.40 18.58
N PHE A 209 -10.00 11.60 18.13
CA PHE A 209 -8.90 11.88 17.23
C PHE A 209 -7.97 12.96 17.75
N GLY A 210 -6.71 12.91 17.31
CA GLY A 210 -5.83 14.06 17.28
C GLY A 210 -5.23 14.25 15.88
N LEU A 211 -4.06 14.86 15.78
CA LEU A 211 -3.36 15.06 14.51
C LEU A 211 -2.17 14.12 14.33
N THR A 212 -1.87 13.84 13.07
CA THR A 212 -0.65 13.17 12.59
C THR A 212 -0.40 13.62 11.15
N THR A 213 0.70 13.18 10.55
CA THR A 213 0.90 13.28 9.10
C THR A 213 0.81 11.91 8.43
N TYR A 214 0.52 11.90 7.12
CA TYR A 214 0.46 10.68 6.31
C TYR A 214 1.77 9.88 6.37
N PHE A 215 2.92 10.55 6.41
CA PHE A 215 4.23 9.89 6.50
C PHE A 215 4.50 9.26 7.87
N ASP A 216 3.92 9.75 8.97
CA ASP A 216 4.04 9.09 10.28
C ASP A 216 3.37 7.71 10.27
N MET A 217 2.25 7.57 9.55
CA MET A 217 1.62 6.26 9.31
C MET A 217 2.47 5.41 8.36
N VAL A 218 2.93 5.97 7.23
CA VAL A 218 3.74 5.22 6.25
C VAL A 218 5.06 4.72 6.84
N ASP A 219 5.72 5.51 7.68
CA ASP A 219 7.00 5.18 8.32
C ASP A 219 6.90 3.97 9.24
N VAL A 220 5.72 3.68 9.80
CA VAL A 220 5.46 2.50 10.61
C VAL A 220 4.73 1.42 9.80
N CYS A 221 3.52 1.69 9.31
CA CYS A 221 2.62 0.68 8.75
C CYS A 221 3.11 0.07 7.43
N GLU A 222 3.66 0.86 6.50
CA GLU A 222 4.24 0.29 5.27
C GLU A 222 5.63 -0.33 5.52
N ALA A 223 6.36 0.12 6.54
CA ALA A 223 7.61 -0.53 6.98
C ALA A 223 7.34 -1.95 7.52
N LEU A 224 6.28 -2.14 8.31
CA LEU A 224 5.80 -3.46 8.76
C LEU A 224 5.44 -4.38 7.60
N ALA A 225 4.77 -3.86 6.57
CA ALA A 225 4.44 -4.61 5.38
C ALA A 225 5.69 -4.98 4.55
N HIS A 226 6.67 -4.08 4.48
CA HIS A 226 7.96 -4.33 3.83
C HIS A 226 8.75 -5.42 4.57
N GLU A 227 8.83 -5.34 5.90
CA GLU A 227 9.47 -6.35 6.74
C GLU A 227 8.83 -7.73 6.52
N THR A 228 7.50 -7.78 6.52
CA THR A 228 6.72 -9.00 6.27
C THR A 228 7.01 -9.59 4.88
N ALA A 229 7.14 -8.75 3.86
CA ALA A 229 7.51 -9.17 2.50
C ALA A 229 8.98 -9.63 2.39
N ALA A 230 9.91 -8.94 3.05
CA ALA A 230 11.34 -9.30 3.08
C ALA A 230 11.57 -10.66 3.77
N ALA A 231 10.89 -10.89 4.90
CA ALA A 231 10.90 -12.16 5.60
C ALA A 231 10.21 -13.25 4.75
N TRP A 232 9.08 -12.95 4.09
CA TRP A 232 8.42 -13.91 3.19
C TRP A 232 9.32 -14.36 2.03
N LEU A 233 10.06 -13.44 1.41
CA LEU A 233 10.97 -13.72 0.28
C LEU A 233 12.26 -14.44 0.69
N SER A 234 12.80 -14.18 1.88
CA SER A 234 14.07 -14.76 2.35
C SER A 234 13.91 -16.17 2.93
N ARG A 235 12.68 -16.66 3.10
CA ARG A 235 12.40 -17.98 3.65
C ARG A 235 12.77 -19.13 2.73
N THR A 236 13.50 -20.07 3.29
CA THR A 236 13.71 -21.40 2.73
C THR A 236 12.83 -22.43 3.46
N GLY A 237 12.13 -23.29 2.71
CA GLY A 237 11.29 -24.36 3.27
C GLY A 237 9.90 -23.93 3.78
N THR A 238 9.23 -24.86 4.47
CA THR A 238 7.75 -24.88 4.62
C THR A 238 7.20 -24.24 5.91
N ARG A 239 8.04 -23.77 6.86
CA ARG A 239 7.71 -23.55 8.30
C ARG A 239 6.41 -22.81 8.72
N ARG A 240 5.80 -21.97 7.87
CA ARG A 240 5.04 -20.73 8.23
C ARG A 240 5.94 -19.61 8.74
N LEU A 241 5.54 -18.35 8.47
CA LEU A 241 6.14 -17.11 8.97
C LEU A 241 5.38 -16.68 10.22
N GLU A 242 6.09 -16.47 11.33
CA GLU A 242 5.52 -16.14 12.64
C GLU A 242 5.96 -14.74 13.08
N ILE A 243 5.33 -14.15 14.11
CA ILE A 243 5.66 -12.79 14.57
C ILE A 243 7.12 -12.65 15.05
N ASP A 244 7.72 -13.73 15.54
CA ASP A 244 9.11 -13.78 15.98
C ASP A 244 10.14 -13.68 14.83
N ASP A 245 9.70 -13.90 13.59
CA ASP A 245 10.51 -13.68 12.39
C ASP A 245 10.56 -12.19 11.96
N LEU A 246 9.85 -11.30 12.68
CA LEU A 246 9.56 -9.92 12.28
C LEU A 246 9.85 -8.96 13.45
N PRO A 247 11.12 -8.58 13.68
CA PRO A 247 11.54 -7.78 14.84
C PRO A 247 10.73 -6.49 15.05
N PHE A 248 10.48 -5.70 14.01
CA PHE A 248 9.72 -4.46 14.11
C PHE A 248 8.23 -4.73 14.36
N ARG A 249 7.62 -5.69 13.66
CA ARG A 249 6.23 -6.11 13.94
C ARG A 249 6.05 -6.62 15.36
N ARG A 250 7.00 -7.38 15.89
CA ARG A 250 7.02 -7.80 17.29
C ARG A 250 7.18 -6.61 18.23
N HIS A 251 7.99 -5.61 17.87
CA HIS A 251 8.16 -4.37 18.65
C HIS A 251 6.86 -3.55 18.76
N ILE A 252 5.95 -3.61 17.76
CA ILE A 252 4.61 -2.99 17.83
C ILE A 252 3.78 -3.51 19.01
N GLY A 253 3.92 -4.77 19.43
CA GLY A 253 3.11 -5.34 20.51
C GLY A 253 1.62 -5.36 20.18
N ASP A 254 0.77 -4.87 21.10
CA ASP A 254 -0.68 -4.76 20.89
C ASP A 254 -1.00 -3.80 19.72
N LEU A 255 -1.65 -4.32 18.67
CA LEU A 255 -2.11 -3.53 17.53
C LEU A 255 -3.16 -2.49 17.92
N PHE A 256 -3.93 -2.73 18.97
CA PHE A 256 -5.05 -1.89 19.38
C PHE A 256 -4.71 -0.91 20.51
N ASP A 257 -3.43 -0.80 20.88
CA ASP A 257 -2.89 0.30 21.67
C ASP A 257 -2.59 1.49 20.74
N THR A 258 -3.47 2.50 20.82
CA THR A 258 -3.41 3.73 20.01
C THR A 258 -2.24 4.64 20.38
N THR A 259 -1.56 4.40 21.50
CA THR A 259 -0.37 5.15 21.92
C THR A 259 0.88 4.70 21.19
N ARG A 260 0.91 3.46 20.68
CA ARG A 260 2.14 2.84 20.14
C ARG A 260 2.55 3.32 18.75
N ARG A 261 1.60 3.67 17.87
CA ARG A 261 1.88 4.18 16.51
C ARG A 261 0.89 5.25 16.08
N ALA A 262 1.20 5.98 15.01
CA ALA A 262 0.23 6.79 14.29
C ALA A 262 -0.80 5.88 13.60
N ILE A 263 -2.04 5.87 14.10
CA ILE A 263 -3.17 5.18 13.47
C ILE A 263 -3.97 6.24 12.71
N LEU A 264 -3.72 6.32 11.41
CA LEU A 264 -4.46 7.14 10.47
C LEU A 264 -5.48 6.21 9.80
N PRO A 265 -6.80 6.45 9.93
CA PRO A 265 -7.79 5.60 9.31
C PRO A 265 -8.25 6.09 7.94
N SER A 266 -8.59 5.13 7.07
CA SER A 266 -9.44 5.36 5.90
C SER A 266 -10.91 5.17 6.25
N ILE A 267 -11.81 5.87 5.57
CA ILE A 267 -13.26 5.60 5.60
C ILE A 267 -13.59 4.75 4.39
N ASN A 268 -14.04 3.52 4.63
CA ASN A 268 -14.25 2.51 3.61
C ASN A 268 -15.74 2.22 3.49
N THR A 269 -16.37 2.81 2.48
CA THR A 269 -17.82 2.80 2.30
C THR A 269 -18.24 1.76 1.27
N LEU A 270 -19.01 0.76 1.69
CA LEU A 270 -19.74 -0.06 0.74
C LEU A 270 -20.90 0.76 0.18
N THR A 271 -20.82 1.13 -1.10
CA THR A 271 -21.94 1.79 -1.78
C THR A 271 -22.95 0.76 -2.28
N VAL A 272 -24.22 0.97 -1.92
CA VAL A 272 -25.36 0.14 -2.29
C VAL A 272 -26.40 1.01 -2.99
N ARG A 273 -26.81 0.65 -4.20
CA ARG A 273 -27.91 1.27 -4.94
C ARG A 273 -29.16 0.41 -4.77
N ARG A 274 -30.26 0.99 -4.27
CA ARG A 274 -31.54 0.31 -4.04
C ARG A 274 -32.53 0.62 -5.18
N GLY A 275 -32.69 -0.32 -6.10
CA GLY A 275 -33.65 -0.26 -7.20
C GLY A 275 -34.92 -1.07 -6.94
N HIS A 276 -35.92 -0.86 -7.80
CA HIS A 276 -37.17 -1.66 -7.82
C HIS A 276 -36.93 -3.12 -8.25
N ASP A 277 -35.85 -3.36 -9.00
CA ASP A 277 -35.35 -4.64 -9.47
C ASP A 277 -34.43 -5.35 -8.44
N GLY A 278 -34.19 -4.70 -7.29
CA GLY A 278 -33.35 -5.17 -6.20
C GLY A 278 -32.20 -4.20 -5.90
N ALA A 279 -31.39 -4.54 -4.90
CA ALA A 279 -30.18 -3.78 -4.59
C ALA A 279 -28.96 -4.28 -5.37
N THR A 280 -28.08 -3.36 -5.75
CA THR A 280 -26.75 -3.62 -6.27
C THR A 280 -25.68 -2.95 -5.39
N PHE A 281 -24.44 -3.42 -5.48
CA PHE A 281 -23.28 -2.81 -4.82
C PHE A 281 -22.08 -2.75 -5.75
N PHE A 282 -21.10 -1.93 -5.40
CA PHE A 282 -19.98 -1.60 -6.27
C PHE A 282 -18.65 -2.08 -5.69
N LEU A 283 -17.80 -2.63 -6.56
CA LEU A 283 -16.40 -2.85 -6.31
C LEU A 283 -15.58 -2.08 -7.34
N HIS A 284 -14.45 -1.57 -6.88
CA HIS A 284 -13.43 -0.95 -7.71
C HIS A 284 -12.21 -1.86 -7.73
N ARG A 285 -11.66 -2.11 -8.92
CA ARG A 285 -10.44 -2.89 -9.09
C ARG A 285 -9.33 -1.96 -9.53
N ARG A 286 -8.40 -1.67 -8.61
CA ARG A 286 -7.28 -0.76 -8.89
C ARG A 286 -6.46 -1.24 -10.09
N GLY A 287 -6.26 -0.30 -11.02
CA GLY A 287 -5.70 -0.58 -12.34
C GLY A 287 -4.27 -1.13 -12.27
N THR A 288 -3.86 -1.88 -13.31
CA THR A 288 -2.49 -2.40 -13.40
C THR A 288 -1.43 -1.32 -13.65
N THR A 289 -1.86 -0.06 -13.85
CA THR A 289 -1.06 1.08 -14.30
C THR A 289 -0.89 2.20 -13.26
N SER A 290 -1.72 2.27 -12.21
CA SER A 290 -1.55 3.25 -11.11
C SER A 290 -0.68 2.65 -9.99
N VAL A 291 0.58 3.11 -9.91
CA VAL A 291 1.65 2.44 -9.13
C VAL A 291 1.74 2.94 -7.67
N THR A 292 0.59 3.19 -7.03
CA THR A 292 0.52 3.63 -5.62
C THR A 292 0.36 2.44 -4.68
N LEU A 293 -0.72 1.66 -4.77
CA LEU A 293 -0.99 0.52 -3.87
C LEU A 293 -1.73 -0.64 -4.59
N ALA A 294 -1.14 -1.84 -4.56
CA ALA A 294 -1.81 -3.13 -4.78
C ALA A 294 -2.42 -3.43 -6.19
N PRO A 295 -1.63 -3.56 -7.27
CA PRO A 295 -2.15 -4.01 -8.57
C PRO A 295 -2.85 -5.37 -8.45
N GLY A 296 -4.14 -5.42 -8.80
CA GLY A 296 -4.95 -6.63 -8.79
C GLY A 296 -5.76 -6.91 -7.52
N LEU A 297 -5.64 -6.08 -6.48
CA LEU A 297 -6.52 -6.10 -5.30
C LEU A 297 -7.84 -5.39 -5.61
N SER A 298 -8.97 -5.97 -5.21
CA SER A 298 -10.30 -5.36 -5.34
C SER A 298 -10.70 -4.66 -4.04
N HIS A 299 -11.30 -3.48 -4.15
CA HIS A 299 -11.79 -2.69 -3.05
C HIS A 299 -13.30 -2.39 -3.19
N ILE A 300 -13.93 -1.96 -2.10
CA ILE A 300 -15.21 -1.23 -2.14
C ILE A 300 -14.95 0.24 -2.47
N ILE A 301 -15.93 0.91 -3.05
CA ILE A 301 -15.87 2.32 -3.46
C ILE A 301 -16.97 3.11 -2.74
N PRO A 302 -16.68 4.27 -2.15
CA PRO A 302 -15.34 4.87 -1.98
C PRO A 302 -14.53 4.34 -0.79
N ALA A 303 -13.21 4.54 -0.82
CA ALA A 303 -12.24 4.19 0.22
C ALA A 303 -11.04 5.15 0.28
N GLY A 304 -11.14 6.20 1.11
CA GLY A 304 -10.13 7.25 1.22
C GLY A 304 -9.75 7.63 2.66
N VAL A 305 -8.58 8.26 2.81
CA VAL A 305 -7.98 8.64 4.10
C VAL A 305 -8.79 9.73 4.79
N PHE A 306 -9.08 9.59 6.08
CA PHE A 306 -9.76 10.64 6.86
C PHE A 306 -8.80 11.81 7.15
N GLN A 307 -8.95 12.90 6.40
CA GLN A 307 -8.07 14.07 6.45
C GLN A 307 -8.73 15.38 5.96
N PRO A 308 -8.15 16.55 6.27
CA PRO A 308 -8.54 17.83 5.67
C PRO A 308 -8.34 17.86 4.15
N ALA A 309 -9.22 18.59 3.45
CA ALA A 309 -9.19 18.79 2.01
C ALA A 309 -8.15 19.82 1.53
N ALA A 310 -7.57 20.61 2.44
CA ALA A 310 -6.62 21.68 2.13
C ALA A 310 -5.69 22.01 3.32
N ILE A 311 -4.47 22.48 3.05
CA ILE A 311 -3.41 22.75 4.06
C ILE A 311 -3.86 23.70 5.18
N GLY A 312 -4.74 24.66 4.86
CA GLY A 312 -5.13 25.74 5.79
C GLY A 312 -5.65 25.22 7.14
N PRO A 313 -5.16 25.72 8.30
CA PRO A 313 -5.55 25.20 9.62
C PRO A 313 -7.05 25.25 9.92
N TRP A 314 -7.81 26.11 9.26
CA TRP A 314 -9.27 26.17 9.37
C TRP A 314 -9.96 24.92 8.80
N ASN A 315 -9.35 24.25 7.82
CA ASN A 315 -9.86 23.00 7.24
C ASN A 315 -9.84 21.85 8.27
N ILE A 316 -8.91 21.87 9.23
CA ILE A 316 -8.82 20.87 10.31
C ILE A 316 -10.10 20.79 11.14
N ARG A 317 -10.83 21.89 11.31
CA ARG A 317 -12.15 21.86 11.99
C ARG A 317 -13.33 21.77 11.01
N ARG A 318 -13.18 22.27 9.78
CA ARG A 318 -14.24 22.24 8.76
C ARG A 318 -14.48 20.82 8.21
N ASP A 319 -13.41 20.06 8.03
CA ASP A 319 -13.40 18.73 7.41
C ASP A 319 -13.31 17.60 8.44
N PHE A 320 -13.47 17.89 9.73
CA PHE A 320 -13.52 16.88 10.78
C PHE A 320 -14.95 16.32 10.91
N ASP A 321 -15.38 15.67 9.82
CA ASP A 321 -16.74 15.20 9.59
C ASP A 321 -16.67 14.01 8.64
N LEU A 322 -17.21 12.85 9.07
CA LEU A 322 -17.14 11.62 8.30
C LEU A 322 -17.90 11.73 6.97
N TRP A 323 -19.05 12.39 6.97
CA TRP A 323 -19.89 12.55 5.78
C TRP A 323 -19.20 13.47 4.76
N ARG A 324 -18.64 14.60 5.22
CA ARG A 324 -17.86 15.51 4.36
C ARG A 324 -16.66 14.82 3.71
N ASN A 325 -15.98 13.91 4.43
CA ASN A 325 -14.94 13.11 3.81
C ASN A 325 -15.56 12.15 2.78
N MET A 326 -16.56 11.34 3.18
CA MET A 326 -17.21 10.36 2.29
C MET A 326 -17.68 10.99 0.97
N ILE A 327 -18.35 12.15 0.99
CA ILE A 327 -18.86 12.80 -0.23
C ILE A 327 -17.74 13.29 -1.17
N ARG A 328 -16.55 13.64 -0.68
CA ARG A 328 -15.40 13.92 -1.56
C ARG A 328 -14.94 12.66 -2.28
N GLU A 329 -14.67 11.60 -1.53
CA GLU A 329 -14.23 10.31 -2.10
C GLU A 329 -15.29 9.75 -3.08
N PHE A 330 -16.58 9.96 -2.81
CA PHE A 330 -17.66 9.64 -3.76
C PHE A 330 -17.48 10.35 -5.11
N PHE A 331 -17.20 11.65 -5.14
CA PHE A 331 -17.01 12.38 -6.40
C PHE A 331 -15.65 12.12 -7.04
N GLU A 332 -14.61 11.93 -6.25
CA GLU A 332 -13.26 11.62 -6.74
C GLU A 332 -13.25 10.22 -7.40
N GLU A 333 -13.75 9.18 -6.72
CA GLU A 333 -13.78 7.83 -7.29
C GLU A 333 -14.89 7.59 -8.33
N PHE A 334 -16.15 8.01 -8.13
CA PHE A 334 -17.20 7.70 -9.13
C PHE A 334 -17.16 8.60 -10.38
N MET A 335 -16.67 9.84 -10.27
CA MET A 335 -16.79 10.85 -11.32
C MET A 335 -15.46 11.33 -11.90
N ASP A 336 -14.33 10.72 -11.50
CA ASP A 336 -12.96 11.14 -11.88
C ASP A 336 -12.72 12.64 -11.58
N ALA A 337 -13.37 13.15 -10.52
CA ALA A 337 -13.18 14.52 -10.08
C ALA A 337 -11.73 14.68 -9.59
N ALA A 338 -11.10 15.81 -9.91
CA ALA A 338 -9.73 16.05 -9.50
C ALA A 338 -9.60 15.97 -7.97
N GLU A 339 -8.76 15.04 -7.49
CA GLU A 339 -8.51 14.84 -6.06
C GLU A 339 -8.31 16.18 -5.34
N HIS A 340 -9.02 16.38 -4.23
CA HIS A 340 -8.71 17.43 -3.28
C HIS A 340 -7.52 16.95 -2.44
N ASP A 341 -6.38 16.93 -3.13
CA ASP A 341 -5.04 16.46 -2.75
C ASP A 341 -4.48 17.09 -1.46
N GLY A 342 -5.20 18.01 -0.83
CA GLY A 342 -4.77 18.71 0.37
C GLY A 342 -3.73 19.79 0.09
N SER A 343 -3.12 19.82 -1.09
CA SER A 343 -2.01 20.71 -1.48
C SER A 343 -2.52 22.12 -1.82
N ARG A 344 -3.77 22.21 -2.31
CA ARG A 344 -4.42 23.46 -2.68
C ARG A 344 -4.78 24.29 -1.44
N GLY A 345 -4.58 25.61 -1.52
CA GLY A 345 -4.93 26.54 -0.44
C GLY A 345 -6.44 26.86 -0.32
N THR A 346 -7.24 26.42 -1.28
CA THR A 346 -8.69 26.68 -1.36
C THR A 346 -9.50 25.57 -0.69
N SER A 347 -10.32 25.92 0.31
CA SER A 347 -11.31 25.01 0.88
C SER A 347 -12.40 24.63 -0.11
N ILE A 348 -12.97 23.43 0.08
CA ILE A 348 -14.20 23.00 -0.60
C ILE A 348 -15.40 23.75 -0.04
N ASP A 349 -16.35 24.09 -0.91
CA ASP A 349 -17.67 24.58 -0.51
C ASP A 349 -18.72 23.46 -0.55
N TYR A 350 -19.02 22.88 0.61
CA TYR A 350 -20.01 21.81 0.74
C TYR A 350 -21.47 22.29 0.58
N GLU A 351 -21.72 23.61 0.60
CA GLU A 351 -23.05 24.20 0.33
C GLU A 351 -23.28 24.44 -1.17
N ALA A 352 -22.27 24.21 -2.00
CA ALA A 352 -22.38 24.18 -3.46
C ALA A 352 -22.66 22.77 -3.98
N ASP A 353 -23.28 22.69 -5.16
CA ASP A 353 -23.44 21.42 -5.87
C ASP A 353 -22.10 20.96 -6.46
N PRO A 354 -21.81 19.64 -6.48
CA PRO A 354 -22.75 18.55 -6.21
C PRO A 354 -22.84 18.09 -4.74
N TYR A 355 -22.02 18.64 -3.83
CA TYR A 355 -21.96 18.23 -2.42
C TYR A 355 -23.27 18.50 -1.65
N ARG A 356 -23.89 19.65 -1.91
CA ARG A 356 -25.16 20.04 -1.29
C ARG A 356 -26.29 19.09 -1.65
N SER A 357 -26.50 18.80 -2.93
CA SER A 357 -27.54 17.85 -3.39
C SER A 357 -27.46 16.50 -2.70
N LEU A 358 -26.25 15.93 -2.57
CA LEU A 358 -26.08 14.63 -1.90
C LEU A 358 -26.35 14.70 -0.38
N SER A 359 -26.01 15.83 0.26
CA SER A 359 -26.31 16.07 1.69
C SER A 359 -27.80 16.32 1.94
N LEU A 360 -28.52 16.94 1.01
CA LEU A 360 -29.98 17.03 1.05
C LEU A 360 -30.63 15.65 0.95
N ALA A 361 -30.19 14.80 0.02
CA ALA A 361 -30.71 13.44 -0.11
C ALA A 361 -30.47 12.57 1.13
N LEU A 362 -29.36 12.78 1.86
CA LEU A 362 -29.12 12.17 3.19
C LEU A 362 -30.16 12.65 4.22
N ASN A 363 -30.39 13.96 4.31
CA ASN A 363 -31.35 14.55 5.25
C ASN A 363 -32.81 14.15 4.95
N GLU A 364 -33.14 13.92 3.68
CA GLU A 364 -34.44 13.39 3.22
C GLU A 364 -34.58 11.88 3.45
N GLY A 365 -33.51 11.18 3.84
CA GLY A 365 -33.50 9.73 4.05
C GLY A 365 -33.52 8.89 2.76
N ARG A 366 -33.34 9.53 1.60
CA ARG A 366 -33.17 8.90 0.27
C ARG A 366 -31.74 8.38 0.06
N VAL A 367 -30.79 8.93 0.80
CA VAL A 367 -29.51 8.29 1.11
C VAL A 367 -29.48 8.00 2.60
N LYS A 368 -28.90 6.86 2.98
CA LYS A 368 -28.69 6.49 4.38
C LYS A 368 -27.28 5.96 4.55
N ALA A 369 -26.57 6.46 5.55
CA ALA A 369 -25.20 6.05 5.86
C ALA A 369 -25.11 5.47 7.27
N TRP A 370 -24.37 4.38 7.42
CA TRP A 370 -24.11 3.72 8.70
C TRP A 370 -22.62 3.43 8.87
N CYS A 371 -22.17 3.45 10.11
CA CYS A 371 -20.87 2.96 10.55
C CYS A 371 -21.06 1.63 11.30
N PHE A 372 -20.26 0.63 10.94
CA PHE A 372 -20.19 -0.64 11.65
C PHE A 372 -19.17 -0.61 12.80
N GLY A 373 -18.13 0.23 12.69
CA GLY A 373 -17.07 0.37 13.68
C GLY A 373 -15.68 0.49 13.06
N MET A 374 -14.67 0.12 13.84
CA MET A 374 -13.26 0.12 13.46
C MET A 374 -12.72 -1.29 13.19
N GLY A 375 -11.88 -1.39 12.17
CA GLY A 375 -10.98 -2.52 11.95
C GLY A 375 -9.56 -2.08 11.58
N PHE A 376 -8.69 -3.06 11.34
CA PHE A 376 -7.34 -2.88 10.79
C PHE A 376 -7.10 -3.86 9.63
N ASP A 377 -6.34 -3.43 8.61
CA ASP A 377 -5.64 -4.36 7.74
C ASP A 377 -4.46 -5.01 8.51
N PRO A 378 -4.34 -6.35 8.55
CA PRO A 378 -3.31 -7.00 9.35
C PRO A 378 -1.88 -6.85 8.79
N LEU A 379 -1.70 -6.58 7.49
CA LEU A 379 -0.39 -6.42 6.86
C LEU A 379 0.15 -5.00 7.10
N THR A 380 -0.63 -4.00 6.75
CA THR A 380 -0.40 -2.58 7.06
C THR A 380 -1.44 -2.17 8.11
N PRO A 381 -1.14 -2.20 9.43
CA PRO A 381 -2.12 -1.92 10.49
C PRO A 381 -2.49 -0.44 10.63
N ALA A 382 -2.89 0.16 9.50
CA ALA A 382 -3.64 1.39 9.37
C ALA A 382 -5.09 1.18 9.84
N GLY A 383 -5.74 2.28 10.21
CA GLY A 383 -7.13 2.25 10.67
C GLY A 383 -8.10 2.06 9.50
N GLU A 384 -9.21 1.36 9.76
CA GLU A 384 -10.30 1.22 8.79
C GLU A 384 -11.61 1.57 9.50
N ILE A 385 -12.17 2.75 9.21
CA ILE A 385 -13.56 3.09 9.58
C ILE A 385 -14.45 2.38 8.57
N LEU A 386 -15.27 1.46 9.04
CA LEU A 386 -16.07 0.56 8.21
C LEU A 386 -17.49 1.11 8.06
N THR A 387 -17.89 1.48 6.84
CA THR A 387 -19.18 2.13 6.56
C THR A 387 -19.94 1.46 5.42
N VAL A 388 -21.24 1.76 5.34
CA VAL A 388 -22.12 1.43 4.22
C VAL A 388 -23.01 2.64 3.93
N ALA A 389 -23.24 2.93 2.66
CA ALA A 389 -24.16 3.95 2.20
C ALA A 389 -25.16 3.34 1.22
N VAL A 390 -26.45 3.42 1.56
CA VAL A 390 -27.56 2.94 0.72
C VAL A 390 -28.24 4.15 0.10
N PHE A 391 -28.28 4.17 -1.24
CA PHE A 391 -28.89 5.21 -2.05
C PHE A 391 -30.17 4.67 -2.69
N ASP A 392 -31.22 5.47 -2.74
CA ASP A 392 -32.30 5.24 -3.69
C ASP A 392 -31.79 5.38 -5.13
N ALA A 393 -32.29 4.51 -6.00
CA ALA A 393 -31.79 4.37 -7.37
C ALA A 393 -31.84 5.67 -8.18
N ASP A 394 -32.88 6.48 -8.00
CA ASP A 394 -33.04 7.76 -8.69
C ASP A 394 -31.98 8.79 -8.26
N VAL A 395 -31.70 8.91 -6.96
CA VAL A 395 -30.61 9.76 -6.44
C VAL A 395 -29.26 9.28 -6.95
N PHE A 396 -28.99 7.97 -6.89
CA PHE A 396 -27.73 7.41 -7.36
C PHE A 396 -27.52 7.70 -8.86
N ASP A 397 -28.53 7.40 -9.67
CA ASP A 397 -28.46 7.55 -11.12
C ASP A 397 -28.35 9.03 -11.53
N GLU A 398 -29.00 9.94 -10.82
CA GLU A 398 -28.87 11.40 -11.03
C GLU A 398 -27.47 11.91 -10.66
N VAL A 399 -27.04 11.71 -9.41
CA VAL A 399 -25.76 12.23 -8.89
C VAL A 399 -24.56 11.65 -9.65
N PHE A 400 -24.62 10.37 -10.03
CA PHE A 400 -23.55 9.67 -10.75
C PHE A 400 -23.86 9.43 -12.23
N THR A 401 -24.69 10.28 -12.87
CA THR A 401 -25.09 10.16 -14.30
C THR A 401 -23.91 9.95 -15.26
N ARG A 402 -22.73 10.49 -14.94
CA ARG A 402 -21.50 10.38 -15.77
C ARG A 402 -20.46 9.40 -15.21
N MET A 403 -20.88 8.46 -14.35
CA MET A 403 -20.01 7.48 -13.71
C MET A 403 -19.06 6.83 -14.73
N ALA A 404 -17.76 7.04 -14.53
CA ALA A 404 -16.76 6.50 -15.44
C ALA A 404 -16.57 5.01 -15.16
N LEU A 405 -16.91 4.14 -16.12
CA LEU A 405 -16.70 2.69 -16.00
C LEU A 405 -15.20 2.31 -15.82
N GLN A 406 -14.31 3.23 -16.21
CA GLN A 406 -12.88 3.25 -15.91
C GLN A 406 -12.52 4.66 -15.44
N ASN A 407 -11.88 4.81 -14.28
CA ASN A 407 -11.37 6.08 -13.74
C ASN A 407 -9.83 6.04 -13.63
N ALA A 408 -9.20 7.13 -13.20
CA ALA A 408 -7.74 7.19 -13.01
C ALA A 408 -7.21 6.16 -12.00
N GLU A 409 -8.05 5.67 -11.07
CA GLU A 409 -7.69 4.67 -10.08
C GLU A 409 -7.81 3.22 -10.59
N GLY A 410 -8.72 2.89 -11.51
CA GLY A 410 -9.04 1.52 -11.92
C GLY A 410 -10.39 1.30 -12.63
N GLU A 411 -10.86 0.06 -12.64
CA GLU A 411 -12.11 -0.34 -13.31
C GLU A 411 -13.23 -0.67 -12.30
N LEU A 412 -14.46 -0.24 -12.59
CA LEU A 412 -15.64 -0.66 -11.83
C LEU A 412 -16.06 -2.08 -12.25
N TYR A 413 -16.09 -3.01 -11.29
CA TYR A 413 -16.09 -4.44 -11.57
C TYR A 413 -17.18 -5.22 -10.80
N PRO A 414 -17.94 -6.12 -11.46
CA PRO A 414 -18.58 -5.98 -12.77
C PRO A 414 -20.07 -5.62 -12.63
N SER A 415 -20.71 -5.19 -13.71
CA SER A 415 -22.17 -5.26 -13.85
C SER A 415 -22.59 -6.65 -14.35
N ASP A 416 -23.67 -7.23 -13.79
CA ASP A 416 -24.37 -8.30 -14.53
C ASP A 416 -24.99 -7.65 -15.80
N PRO A 417 -25.10 -8.37 -16.94
CA PRO A 417 -25.72 -7.83 -18.14
C PRO A 417 -27.12 -7.23 -17.86
N GLY A 418 -27.25 -5.92 -18.05
CA GLY A 418 -28.48 -5.17 -17.78
C GLY A 418 -28.64 -4.59 -16.36
N THR A 419 -27.61 -4.61 -15.50
CA THR A 419 -27.64 -3.99 -14.17
C THR A 419 -26.52 -2.97 -13.96
N VAL A 420 -26.74 -1.98 -13.09
CA VAL A 420 -25.71 -1.04 -12.66
C VAL A 420 -25.10 -1.56 -11.36
N GLY A 421 -23.87 -2.10 -11.42
CA GLY A 421 -23.19 -2.75 -10.29
C GLY A 421 -23.55 -4.23 -10.10
N ILE A 422 -23.08 -4.82 -9.01
CA ILE A 422 -23.23 -6.25 -8.67
C ILE A 422 -24.53 -6.47 -7.90
N ARG A 423 -25.42 -7.36 -8.34
CA ARG A 423 -26.63 -7.71 -7.56
C ARG A 423 -26.28 -8.18 -6.14
N PHE A 424 -26.89 -7.55 -5.13
CA PHE A 424 -26.67 -7.82 -3.71
C PHE A 424 -27.42 -9.10 -3.26
N THR A 425 -26.94 -10.24 -3.72
CA THR A 425 -27.52 -11.57 -3.45
C THR A 425 -26.57 -12.46 -2.67
N SER A 426 -27.10 -13.48 -1.99
CA SER A 426 -26.27 -14.44 -1.25
C SER A 426 -25.26 -15.18 -2.13
N ALA A 427 -25.58 -15.38 -3.42
CA ALA A 427 -24.67 -16.03 -4.36
C ALA A 427 -23.49 -15.12 -4.70
N ASN A 428 -23.76 -13.87 -5.06
CA ASN A 428 -22.72 -12.90 -5.41
C ASN A 428 -21.84 -12.54 -4.20
N VAL A 429 -22.42 -12.29 -3.03
CA VAL A 429 -21.65 -12.00 -1.80
C VAL A 429 -20.72 -13.17 -1.44
N ARG A 430 -21.21 -14.42 -1.47
CA ARG A 430 -20.36 -15.59 -1.22
C ARG A 430 -19.29 -15.78 -2.30
N ARG A 431 -19.63 -15.58 -3.58
CA ARG A 431 -18.66 -15.64 -4.68
C ARG A 431 -17.52 -14.66 -4.45
N ILE A 432 -17.87 -13.42 -4.08
CA ILE A 432 -16.92 -12.32 -3.91
C ILE A 432 -16.03 -12.54 -2.70
N LEU A 433 -16.59 -12.83 -1.53
CA LEU A 433 -15.82 -13.08 -0.30
C LEU A 433 -14.90 -14.32 -0.39
N ASN A 434 -15.22 -15.30 -1.24
CA ASN A 434 -14.44 -16.54 -1.35
C ASN A 434 -13.44 -16.58 -2.53
N HIS A 435 -13.61 -15.73 -3.55
CA HIS A 435 -12.85 -15.84 -4.80
C HIS A 435 -12.22 -14.53 -5.31
N GLU A 436 -12.65 -13.36 -4.83
CA GLU A 436 -12.01 -12.09 -5.20
C GLU A 436 -10.88 -11.76 -4.20
N PRO A 437 -9.72 -11.26 -4.67
CA PRO A 437 -8.65 -10.79 -3.79
C PRO A 437 -9.03 -9.43 -3.19
N LEU A 438 -9.87 -9.45 -2.17
CA LEU A 438 -10.37 -8.24 -1.50
C LEU A 438 -9.34 -7.65 -0.52
N ALA A 439 -9.32 -6.33 -0.40
CA ALA A 439 -8.75 -5.67 0.77
C ALA A 439 -9.49 -6.06 2.06
N ALA A 440 -8.82 -5.96 3.22
CA ALA A 440 -9.38 -6.35 4.50
C ALA A 440 -10.68 -5.56 4.83
N ALA A 441 -10.65 -4.23 4.71
CA ALA A 441 -11.82 -3.37 4.91
C ALA A 441 -12.97 -3.69 3.94
N ALA A 442 -12.67 -3.91 2.67
CA ALA A 442 -13.65 -4.28 1.65
C ALA A 442 -14.38 -5.58 1.99
N ALA A 443 -13.65 -6.64 2.36
CA ALA A 443 -14.24 -7.90 2.80
C ALA A 443 -15.12 -7.71 4.05
N ALA A 444 -14.64 -6.93 5.03
CA ALA A 444 -15.37 -6.65 6.27
C ALA A 444 -16.70 -5.92 6.01
N CYS A 445 -16.69 -4.82 5.27
CA CYS A 445 -17.90 -4.05 4.95
C CYS A 445 -18.92 -4.88 4.15
N ILE A 446 -18.48 -5.70 3.18
CA ILE A 446 -19.38 -6.60 2.43
C ILE A 446 -20.02 -7.64 3.35
N ALA A 447 -19.25 -8.27 4.23
CA ALA A 447 -19.74 -9.29 5.15
C ALA A 447 -20.71 -8.70 6.19
N LEU A 448 -20.38 -7.54 6.78
CA LEU A 448 -21.22 -6.82 7.74
C LEU A 448 -22.51 -6.30 7.09
N ALA A 449 -22.42 -5.70 5.90
CA ALA A 449 -23.61 -5.26 5.18
C ALA A 449 -24.53 -6.44 4.83
N TRP A 450 -23.96 -7.60 4.43
CA TRP A 450 -24.77 -8.79 4.16
C TRP A 450 -25.41 -9.36 5.44
N LYS A 451 -24.69 -9.38 6.57
CA LYS A 451 -25.23 -9.77 7.88
C LYS A 451 -26.44 -8.90 8.26
N HIS A 452 -26.31 -7.58 8.13
CA HIS A 452 -27.33 -6.61 8.53
C HIS A 452 -28.29 -6.17 7.40
N ARG A 453 -28.30 -6.87 6.26
CA ARG A 453 -29.05 -6.50 5.05
C ARG A 453 -30.54 -6.19 5.26
N GLN A 454 -31.21 -6.85 6.21
CA GLN A 454 -32.63 -6.63 6.53
C GLN A 454 -32.91 -5.24 7.14
N LEU A 455 -31.90 -4.61 7.76
CA LEU A 455 -31.98 -3.24 8.27
C LEU A 455 -31.58 -2.22 7.19
N LEU A 456 -30.54 -2.54 6.42
CA LEU A 456 -29.93 -1.64 5.45
C LEU A 456 -30.74 -1.53 4.16
N VAL A 457 -31.28 -2.65 3.69
CA VAL A 457 -32.08 -2.80 2.47
C VAL A 457 -33.34 -3.61 2.81
N PRO A 458 -34.31 -2.98 3.52
CA PRO A 458 -35.57 -3.61 3.89
C PRO A 458 -36.50 -3.86 2.70
#